data_AF-A0A258ES06-F1
#
_entry.id   AF-A0A258ES06-F1
#
_cell.length_a   1.000
_cell.length_b   1.000
_cell.length_c   1.000
_cell.angle_alpha   90.00
_cell.angle_beta   90.00
_cell.angle_gamma   90.00
#
_symmetry.space_group_name_H-M   'P 1'
#
loop_
_entity.id
_entity.type
_entity.pdbx_description
1 polymer ?
#
loop_
_entity_poly.entity_id
_entity_poly.type
_entity_poly.pdbx_seq_one_letter_code
_entity_poly.pdbx_strand_id
1 'polypeptide(L)'
;MPLPKTPSRKAPDDRPAARECARVLETHHAPTYYLPVADFQASLIPVAGSSLCEWKGVARYFDVLAGAATARRAAWAYDTPTARFAALAGHVALYAGLMEAVWVGDLRVIPQPGDFYGGWVTANLDGRIKGAPGTQHW
;
A
#
# COMPACT_ATOMS: atom_id res chain seq x y z
N MET A 1 -12.32 26.58 -37.58
CA MET A 1 -13.13 26.89 -36.38
C MET A 1 -13.13 25.64 -35.50
N PRO A 2 -12.37 25.57 -34.40
CA PRO A 2 -12.31 24.36 -33.56
C PRO A 2 -13.45 24.35 -32.54
N LEU A 3 -14.13 23.21 -32.39
CA LEU A 3 -15.19 22.98 -31.42
C LEU A 3 -14.64 22.98 -29.98
N PRO A 4 -15.39 23.50 -28.99
CA PRO A 4 -14.97 23.46 -27.59
C PRO A 4 -15.03 22.02 -27.04
N LYS A 5 -13.98 21.63 -26.31
CA LYS A 5 -13.93 20.36 -25.58
C LYS A 5 -14.88 20.44 -24.38
N THR A 6 -15.89 19.57 -24.36
CA THR A 6 -16.78 19.38 -23.20
C THR A 6 -15.97 18.90 -21.99
N PRO A 7 -16.10 19.49 -20.80
CA PRO A 7 -15.46 18.96 -19.60
C PRO A 7 -16.13 17.63 -19.23
N SER A 8 -15.34 16.56 -19.19
CA SER A 8 -15.76 15.27 -18.65
C SER A 8 -16.05 15.43 -17.15
N ARG A 9 -17.32 15.28 -16.77
CA ARG A 9 -17.73 15.28 -15.37
C ARG A 9 -17.27 13.95 -14.77
N LYS A 10 -16.28 13.99 -13.88
CA LYS A 10 -15.82 12.80 -13.14
C LYS A 10 -17.03 12.26 -12.35
N ALA A 11 -17.38 11.00 -12.56
CA ALA A 11 -18.44 10.35 -11.79
C ALA A 11 -18.06 10.36 -10.29
N PRO A 12 -19.03 10.51 -9.37
CA PRO A 12 -18.76 10.37 -7.95
C PRO A 12 -18.23 8.96 -7.66
N ASP A 13 -17.17 8.90 -6.85
CA ASP A 13 -16.52 7.66 -6.47
C ASP A 13 -17.27 7.03 -5.29
N ASP A 14 -18.11 6.03 -5.57
CA ASP A 14 -18.88 5.28 -4.57
C ASP A 14 -18.02 4.27 -3.78
N ARG A 15 -16.67 4.37 -3.84
CA ARG A 15 -15.79 3.52 -3.04
C ARG A 15 -15.95 3.84 -1.54
N PRO A 16 -16.22 2.85 -0.68
CA PRO A 16 -16.30 3.09 0.76
C PRO A 16 -14.96 3.61 1.26
N ALA A 17 -14.99 4.71 2.02
CA ALA A 17 -13.81 5.20 2.72
C ALA A 17 -13.37 4.15 3.76
N ALA A 18 -12.07 3.82 3.79
CA ALA A 18 -11.51 2.93 4.79
C ALA A 18 -11.77 3.52 6.18
N ARG A 19 -12.41 2.75 7.07
CA ARG A 19 -12.99 3.35 8.28
C ARG A 19 -11.95 3.66 9.35
N GLU A 20 -10.78 3.03 9.35
CA GLU A 20 -9.65 3.36 10.24
C GLU A 20 -8.32 2.96 9.58
N CYS A 21 -7.75 3.80 8.72
CA CYS A 21 -6.45 3.51 8.07
C CYS A 21 -5.27 4.00 8.93
N ALA A 22 -4.27 3.14 9.13
CA ALA A 22 -3.00 3.53 9.75
C ALA A 22 -1.95 3.89 8.69
N ARG A 23 -1.35 5.08 8.84
CA ARG A 23 -0.22 5.52 8.02
C ARG A 23 1.07 5.47 8.84
N VAL A 24 1.97 4.57 8.46
CA VAL A 24 3.24 4.38 9.14
C VAL A 24 4.34 5.15 8.41
N LEU A 25 5.05 6.00 9.15
CA LEU A 25 6.17 6.80 8.66
C LEU A 25 7.47 6.23 9.24
N GLU A 26 8.38 5.78 8.37
CA GLU A 26 9.64 5.15 8.77
C GLU A 26 10.81 5.90 8.15
N THR A 27 11.53 6.66 8.96
CA THR A 27 12.77 7.38 8.60
C THR A 27 12.73 7.99 7.19
N HIS A 28 13.37 7.36 6.20
CA HIS A 28 13.47 7.82 4.81
C HIS A 28 12.63 6.99 3.82
N HIS A 29 11.75 6.12 4.30
CA HIS A 29 10.82 5.39 3.47
C HIS A 29 9.59 6.24 3.15
N ALA A 30 8.98 5.97 2.00
CA ALA A 30 7.66 6.50 1.74
C ALA A 30 6.67 5.92 2.76
N PRO A 31 5.60 6.65 3.09
CA PRO A 31 4.57 6.15 4.00
C PRO A 31 4.03 4.80 3.52
N THR A 32 3.89 3.87 4.45
CA THR A 32 3.15 2.62 4.19
C THR A 32 1.77 2.74 4.80
N TYR A 33 0.74 2.40 4.03
CA TYR A 33 -0.65 2.44 4.46
C TYR A 33 -1.14 1.04 4.81
N TYR A 34 -1.75 0.94 5.98
CA TYR A 34 -2.34 -0.27 6.52
C TYR A 34 -3.85 -0.05 6.61
N LEU A 35 -4.61 -0.91 5.93
CA LEU A 35 -6.06 -0.84 5.85
C LEU A 35 -6.66 -1.98 6.68
N PRO A 36 -7.78 -1.76 7.39
CA PRO A 36 -8.49 -2.84 8.06
C PRO A 36 -8.81 -3.97 7.09
N VAL A 37 -8.59 -5.22 7.49
CA VAL A 37 -8.87 -6.38 6.63
C VAL A 37 -10.32 -6.40 6.13
N ALA A 38 -11.25 -5.89 6.95
CA ALA A 38 -12.67 -5.83 6.63
C ALA A 38 -13.01 -4.85 5.49
N ASP A 39 -12.12 -3.91 5.17
CA ASP A 39 -12.32 -2.93 4.11
C ASP A 39 -11.87 -3.46 2.73
N PHE A 40 -11.28 -4.67 2.66
CA PHE A 40 -10.90 -5.30 1.40
C PHE A 40 -12.11 -5.95 0.73
N GLN A 41 -12.46 -5.46 -0.46
CA GLN A 41 -13.43 -6.10 -1.35
C GLN A 41 -12.86 -7.31 -2.10
N ALA A 42 -11.52 -7.42 -2.14
CA ALA A 42 -10.79 -8.54 -2.71
C ALA A 42 -10.58 -9.65 -1.67
N SER A 43 -10.43 -10.90 -2.13
CA SER A 43 -10.07 -12.02 -1.27
C SER A 43 -8.57 -12.00 -0.98
N LEU A 44 -8.20 -12.10 0.30
CA LEU A 44 -6.82 -12.21 0.74
C LEU A 44 -6.52 -13.65 1.15
N ILE A 45 -5.75 -14.37 0.34
CA ILE A 45 -5.43 -15.78 0.55
C ILE A 45 -4.05 -15.90 1.19
N PRO A 46 -3.92 -16.42 2.43
CA PRO A 46 -2.61 -16.62 3.06
C PRO A 46 -1.72 -17.53 2.21
N VAL A 47 -0.44 -17.17 2.10
CA VAL A 47 0.56 -17.98 1.37
C VAL A 47 1.78 -18.26 2.24
N ALA A 48 2.54 -19.29 1.86
CA ALA A 48 3.72 -19.70 2.60
C ALA A 48 4.82 -18.62 2.61
N GLY A 49 5.63 -18.63 3.66
CA GLY A 49 6.74 -17.70 3.87
C GLY A 49 6.36 -16.49 4.73
N SER A 50 7.37 -15.88 5.33
CA SER A 50 7.25 -14.74 6.23
C SER A 50 8.54 -13.93 6.19
N SER A 51 8.50 -12.72 6.75
CA SER A 51 9.71 -11.92 6.98
C SER A 51 9.68 -11.31 8.37
N LEU A 52 10.82 -11.26 9.03
CA LEU A 52 10.96 -10.59 10.32
C LEU A 52 11.33 -9.12 10.11
N CYS A 53 10.52 -8.22 10.64
CA CYS A 53 10.89 -6.83 10.86
C CYS A 53 11.25 -6.66 12.33
N GLU A 54 12.48 -6.26 12.63
CA GLU A 54 12.97 -6.07 14.01
C GLU A 54 12.10 -5.10 14.83
N TRP A 55 11.40 -4.18 14.16
CA TRP A 55 10.53 -3.19 14.79
C TRP A 55 9.09 -3.66 14.95
N LYS A 56 8.54 -4.36 13.95
CA LYS A 56 7.10 -4.66 13.86
C LYS A 56 6.73 -6.09 14.17
N GLY A 57 7.68 -7.03 14.09
CA GLY A 57 7.45 -8.46 14.28
C GLY A 57 7.45 -9.23 12.97
N VAL A 58 6.77 -10.38 12.97
CA VAL A 58 6.73 -11.31 11.83
C VAL A 58 5.60 -10.92 10.89
N ALA A 59 5.94 -10.58 9.65
CA ALA A 59 4.98 -10.34 8.59
C ALA A 59 4.60 -11.66 7.92
N ARG A 60 3.30 -11.85 7.67
CA ARG A 60 2.79 -12.92 6.81
C ARG A 60 2.32 -12.37 5.48
N TYR A 61 2.37 -13.19 4.43
CA TYR A 61 2.03 -12.77 3.07
C TYR A 61 0.68 -13.35 2.61
N PHE A 62 0.10 -12.67 1.62
CA PHE A 62 -1.12 -13.10 0.95
C PHE A 62 -1.03 -12.87 -0.55
N ASP A 63 -1.73 -13.72 -1.29
CA ASP A 63 -2.18 -13.41 -2.63
C ASP A 63 -3.47 -12.56 -2.55
N VAL A 64 -3.58 -11.55 -3.41
CA VAL A 64 -4.77 -10.70 -3.54
C VAL A 64 -5.56 -11.15 -4.78
N LEU A 65 -6.79 -11.61 -4.57
CA LEU A 65 -7.66 -12.12 -5.62
C LEU A 65 -8.82 -11.15 -5.83
N ALA A 66 -8.92 -10.58 -7.02
CA ALA A 66 -9.98 -9.64 -7.41
C ALA A 66 -10.59 -10.10 -8.75
N GLY A 67 -11.78 -10.69 -8.69
CA GLY A 67 -12.41 -11.29 -9.87
C GLY A 67 -11.54 -12.42 -10.46
N ALA A 68 -11.13 -12.27 -11.71
CA ALA A 68 -10.27 -13.23 -12.41
C ALA A 68 -8.76 -12.94 -12.24
N ALA A 69 -8.40 -11.81 -11.60
CA ALA A 69 -7.01 -11.42 -11.43
C ALA A 69 -6.45 -11.86 -10.07
N THR A 70 -5.19 -12.29 -10.07
CA THR A 70 -4.45 -12.67 -8.86
C THR A 70 -3.12 -11.95 -8.82
N ALA A 71 -2.92 -11.10 -7.81
CA ALA A 71 -1.63 -10.50 -7.50
C ALA A 71 -0.94 -11.34 -6.43
N ARG A 72 0.13 -12.04 -6.81
CA ARG A 72 0.81 -13.01 -5.93
C ARG A 72 1.70 -12.31 -4.92
N ARG A 73 1.64 -12.72 -3.65
CA ARG A 73 2.39 -12.17 -2.52
C ARG A 73 2.32 -10.64 -2.44
N ALA A 74 1.22 -10.06 -2.92
CA ALA A 74 1.06 -8.61 -3.09
C ALA A 74 0.60 -7.91 -1.82
N ALA A 75 0.27 -8.65 -0.76
CA ALA A 75 -0.14 -8.10 0.51
C ALA A 75 0.60 -8.74 1.68
N TRP A 76 0.71 -7.99 2.79
CA TRP A 76 1.22 -8.51 4.06
C TRP A 76 0.49 -7.92 5.25
N ALA A 77 0.58 -8.63 6.39
CA ALA A 77 0.04 -8.21 7.68
C ALA A 77 0.94 -8.66 8.82
N TYR A 78 0.78 -8.01 9.98
CA TYR A 78 1.36 -8.44 11.24
C TYR A 78 0.22 -8.93 12.15
N ASP A 79 0.14 -10.25 12.37
CA ASP A 79 -0.90 -10.83 13.24
C ASP A 79 -0.64 -10.51 14.71
N THR A 80 0.64 -10.53 15.11
CA THR A 80 1.12 -10.25 16.47
C THR A 80 2.21 -9.17 16.44
N PRO A 81 1.86 -7.91 16.10
CA PRO A 81 2.83 -6.84 16.05
C PRO A 81 3.41 -6.53 17.43
N THR A 82 4.59 -5.94 17.47
CA THR A 82 5.19 -5.45 18.72
C THR A 82 4.32 -4.37 19.37
N ALA A 83 4.49 -4.13 20.68
CA ALA A 83 3.66 -3.18 21.43
C ALA A 83 3.58 -1.78 20.81
N ARG A 84 4.70 -1.28 20.25
CA ARG A 84 4.74 0.04 19.58
C ARG A 84 3.88 0.10 18.32
N PHE A 85 3.62 -1.04 17.69
CA PHE A 85 2.84 -1.18 16.47
C PHE A 85 1.57 -2.00 16.68
N ALA A 86 1.08 -2.12 17.92
CA ALA A 86 -0.10 -2.91 18.26
C ALA A 86 -1.34 -2.54 17.44
N ALA A 87 -1.46 -1.26 17.05
CA ALA A 87 -2.55 -0.75 16.20
C ALA A 87 -2.57 -1.35 14.78
N LEU A 88 -1.48 -2.00 14.32
CA LEU A 88 -1.44 -2.66 13.01
C LEU A 88 -2.09 -4.06 13.03
N ALA A 89 -2.46 -4.59 14.20
CA ALA A 89 -3.16 -5.86 14.28
C ALA A 89 -4.48 -5.79 13.50
N GLY A 90 -4.78 -6.82 12.73
CA GLY A 90 -5.97 -6.86 11.87
C GLY A 90 -5.92 -5.96 10.63
N HIS A 91 -4.78 -5.32 10.36
CA HIS A 91 -4.58 -4.49 9.18
C HIS A 91 -3.65 -5.16 8.16
N VAL A 92 -3.84 -4.78 6.89
CA VAL A 92 -3.13 -5.30 5.73
C VAL A 92 -2.57 -4.15 4.91
N ALA A 93 -1.34 -4.30 4.43
CA ALA A 93 -0.71 -3.38 3.48
C ALA A 93 -0.46 -4.08 2.13
N LEU A 94 -0.32 -3.28 1.07
CA LEU A 94 -0.10 -3.75 -0.31
C LEU A 94 1.25 -3.32 -0.85
N TYR A 95 1.89 -4.20 -1.62
CA TYR A 95 3.05 -3.88 -2.44
C TYR A 95 2.55 -3.22 -3.71
N ALA A 96 2.61 -1.89 -3.78
CA ALA A 96 2.08 -1.14 -4.91
C ALA A 96 2.67 -1.58 -6.26
N GLY A 97 3.93 -2.04 -6.29
CA GLY A 97 4.59 -2.53 -7.50
C GLY A 97 4.07 -3.87 -8.02
N LEU A 98 3.31 -4.62 -7.21
CA LEU A 98 2.71 -5.91 -7.59
C LEU A 98 1.22 -5.79 -7.95
N MET A 99 0.66 -4.59 -7.81
CA MET A 99 -0.73 -4.28 -8.15
C MET A 99 -0.79 -3.53 -9.48
N GLU A 100 -1.90 -3.64 -10.20
CA GLU A 100 -2.10 -2.89 -11.45
C GLU A 100 -2.08 -1.36 -11.22
N ALA A 101 -2.76 -0.92 -10.16
CA ALA A 101 -2.71 0.45 -9.68
C ALA A 101 -3.09 0.54 -8.20
N VAL A 102 -2.43 1.44 -7.48
CA VAL A 102 -2.79 1.82 -6.11
C VAL A 102 -3.00 3.33 -6.07
N TRP A 103 -3.99 3.77 -5.28
CA TRP A 103 -4.39 5.17 -5.18
C TRP A 103 -4.59 5.56 -3.72
N VAL A 104 -4.22 6.79 -3.37
CA VAL A 104 -4.59 7.44 -2.10
C VAL A 104 -5.52 8.59 -2.45
N GLY A 105 -6.83 8.39 -2.26
CA GLY A 105 -7.84 9.28 -2.83
C GLY A 105 -7.68 9.37 -4.35
N ASP A 106 -7.40 10.58 -4.85
CA ASP A 106 -7.18 10.86 -6.27
C ASP A 106 -5.71 10.74 -6.71
N LEU A 107 -4.78 10.46 -5.80
CA LEU A 107 -3.36 10.44 -6.07
C LEU A 107 -2.89 9.04 -6.43
N ARG A 108 -2.36 8.86 -7.64
CA ARG A 108 -1.75 7.59 -8.04
C ARG A 108 -0.48 7.35 -7.24
N VAL A 109 -0.35 6.15 -6.70
CA VAL A 109 0.85 5.71 -6.00
C VAL A 109 1.92 5.29 -7.00
N ILE A 110 3.13 5.78 -6.78
CA ILE A 110 4.36 5.26 -7.37
C ILE A 110 4.99 4.34 -6.31
N PRO A 111 5.34 3.09 -6.63
CA PRO A 111 6.01 2.21 -5.67
C PRO A 111 7.33 2.83 -5.21
N GLN A 112 7.60 2.76 -3.90
CA GLN A 112 8.94 3.11 -3.41
C GLN A 112 9.97 2.26 -4.17
N PRO A 113 11.05 2.87 -4.72
CA PRO A 113 12.02 2.11 -5.49
C PRO A 113 12.68 1.00 -4.66
N GLY A 114 12.86 -0.18 -5.27
CA GLY A 114 13.39 -1.39 -4.65
C GLY A 114 12.30 -2.43 -4.40
N ASP A 115 12.66 -3.71 -4.57
CA ASP A 115 11.67 -4.80 -4.63
C ASP A 115 11.16 -5.26 -3.25
N PHE A 116 11.67 -4.66 -2.18
CA PHE A 116 11.38 -5.05 -0.81
C PHE A 116 10.48 -4.05 -0.06
N TYR A 117 10.39 -2.80 -0.52
CA TYR A 117 9.75 -1.75 0.25
C TYR A 117 8.26 -1.62 -0.07
N GLY A 118 7.45 -1.53 0.98
CA GLY A 118 6.00 -1.35 0.91
C GLY A 118 5.53 0.09 0.77
N GLY A 119 6.45 1.06 0.63
CA GLY A 119 6.15 2.48 0.70
C GLY A 119 5.38 3.00 -0.53
N TRP A 120 4.41 3.88 -0.28
CA TRP A 120 3.53 4.47 -1.29
C TRP A 120 3.90 5.93 -1.55
N VAL A 121 4.59 6.20 -2.66
CA VAL A 121 4.96 7.56 -3.06
C VAL A 121 3.76 8.21 -3.75
N THR A 122 3.39 9.41 -3.34
CA THR A 122 2.31 10.20 -3.93
C THR A 122 2.80 11.63 -4.18
N ALA A 123 2.18 12.33 -5.14
CA ALA A 123 2.65 13.64 -5.61
C ALA A 123 2.62 14.76 -4.55
N ASN A 124 1.94 14.54 -3.44
CA ASN A 124 1.87 15.46 -2.30
C ASN A 124 2.89 15.14 -1.20
N LEU A 125 3.80 14.19 -1.42
CA LEU A 125 4.89 13.89 -0.50
C LEU A 125 6.15 14.62 -0.95
N ASP A 126 6.78 15.33 -0.02
CA ASP A 126 8.07 15.98 -0.22
C ASP A 126 9.20 15.17 0.43
N GLY A 127 10.41 15.26 -0.14
CA GLY A 127 11.62 14.65 0.40
C GLY A 127 12.26 13.60 -0.50
N ARG A 128 13.46 13.15 -0.11
CA ARG A 128 14.18 12.07 -0.82
C ARG A 128 13.82 10.73 -0.20
N ILE A 129 13.39 9.79 -1.03
CA ILE A 129 12.91 8.48 -0.61
C ILE A 129 14.01 7.45 -0.82
N LYS A 130 14.23 6.63 0.21
CA LYS A 130 15.19 5.52 0.20
C LYS A 130 14.86 4.51 -0.90
N GLY A 131 15.88 4.05 -1.60
CA GLY A 131 15.79 3.13 -2.74
C GLY A 131 15.98 3.81 -4.10
N ALA A 132 15.79 5.13 -4.19
CA ALA A 132 16.19 5.90 -5.37
C ALA A 132 17.72 5.84 -5.58
N PRO A 133 18.22 6.01 -6.83
CA PRO A 133 19.66 6.02 -7.09
C PRO A 133 20.42 6.95 -6.13
N GLY A 134 21.44 6.42 -5.45
CA GLY A 134 22.26 7.17 -4.47
C GLY A 134 21.74 7.20 -3.03
N THR A 135 20.63 6.54 -2.70
CA THR A 135 20.06 6.49 -1.33
C THR A 135 20.17 5.12 -0.65
N GLN A 136 21.03 4.24 -1.19
CA GLN A 136 21.12 2.83 -0.77
C GLN A 136 21.66 2.62 0.66
N HIS A 137 22.31 3.63 1.24
CA HIS A 137 22.98 3.57 2.55
C HIS A 137 22.25 4.35 3.66
N TRP A 138 21.02 4.81 3.40
CA TRP A 138 20.23 5.62 4.35
C TRP A 138 19.22 4.78 5.14
#